data_AF-A0A4V6HZW4-F1
#
_entry.id   AF-A0A4V6HZW4-F1
#
_cell.length_a   1.000
_cell.length_b   1.000
_cell.length_c   1.000
_cell.angle_alpha   90.00
_cell.angle_beta   90.00
_cell.angle_gamma   90.00
#
_symmetry.space_group_name_H-M   'P 1'
#
loop_
_entity.id
_entity.type
_entity.pdbx_description
1 polymer ?
#
loop_
_entity_poly.entity_id
_entity_poly.type
_entity_poly.pdbx_seq_one_letter_code
_entity_poly.pdbx_strand_id
1 'polypeptide(L)'
;MLLYGALDTAAFNSLVVPAKFRSQKSLLEEEKSQEQNQATHKENTPKNTSRQVVIFEDSISGNRFGVSISKENFQRPKEKFDSSNFYALKSGEIRLNGEVEAYVGGWFGEIAYNMGALQADKDKNGKFSQEEKSANQK
;
A
#
# COMPACT_ATOMS: atom_id res chain seq x y z
N MET A 1 2.24 -9.29 50.71
CA MET A 1 3.32 -8.83 49.80
C MET A 1 2.92 -9.29 48.42
N LEU A 2 2.45 -8.38 47.56
CA LEU A 2 1.98 -8.67 46.20
C LEU A 2 3.10 -8.36 45.21
N LEU A 3 3.34 -9.26 44.25
CA LEU A 3 3.93 -8.94 42.95
C LEU A 3 3.58 -10.08 41.98
N TYR A 4 2.47 -9.92 41.27
CA TYR A 4 2.18 -10.67 40.05
C TYR A 4 2.96 -9.98 38.93
N GLY A 5 4.01 -10.63 38.42
CA GLY A 5 4.64 -10.23 37.17
C GLY A 5 3.65 -10.48 36.04
N ALA A 6 3.22 -9.41 35.36
CA ALA A 6 2.50 -9.54 34.11
C ALA A 6 3.43 -10.21 33.10
N LEU A 7 3.05 -11.40 32.63
CA LEU A 7 3.61 -11.99 31.43
C LEU A 7 3.26 -11.06 30.28
N ASP A 8 4.25 -10.31 29.78
CA ASP A 8 4.14 -9.48 28.60
C ASP A 8 3.97 -10.41 27.38
N THR A 9 2.74 -10.88 27.22
CA THR A 9 2.35 -11.75 26.12
C THR A 9 2.15 -10.81 24.94
N ALA A 10 3.09 -10.80 24.00
CA ALA A 10 2.90 -10.09 22.74
C ALA A 10 1.64 -10.67 22.05
N ALA A 11 0.51 -10.01 22.23
CA ALA A 11 -0.71 -10.33 21.50
C ALA A 11 -0.53 -9.80 20.08
N PHE A 12 -0.45 -10.71 19.11
CA PHE A 12 -0.43 -10.33 17.70
C PHE A 12 -1.84 -9.88 17.29
N ASN A 13 -2.11 -8.58 17.46
CA ASN A 13 -3.33 -7.94 16.97
C ASN A 13 -3.06 -7.46 15.55
N SER A 14 -3.40 -8.28 14.55
CA SER A 14 -3.27 -7.89 13.14
C SER A 14 -4.37 -6.91 12.74
N LEU A 15 -4.02 -5.90 11.95
CA LEU A 15 -5.01 -5.12 11.23
C LEU A 15 -5.82 -6.02 10.28
N VAL A 16 -7.14 -6.13 10.52
CA VAL A 16 -8.06 -6.85 9.62
C VAL A 16 -8.65 -5.87 8.62
N VAL A 17 -8.26 -6.01 7.35
CA VAL A 17 -8.79 -5.20 6.25
C VAL A 17 -9.77 -6.04 5.43
N PRO A 18 -11.07 -5.68 5.37
CA PRO A 18 -12.04 -6.40 4.58
C PRO A 18 -11.85 -6.14 3.07
N ALA A 19 -12.03 -7.18 2.25
CA ALA A 19 -11.98 -7.06 0.80
C ALA A 19 -13.12 -6.17 0.27
N LYS A 20 -12.76 -5.14 -0.49
CA LYS A 20 -13.70 -4.22 -1.14
C LYS A 20 -13.65 -4.44 -2.65
N PHE A 21 -14.69 -5.08 -3.18
CA PHE A 21 -14.82 -5.33 -4.61
C PHE A 21 -15.51 -4.17 -5.31
N ARG A 22 -14.74 -3.36 -6.03
CA ARG A 22 -15.25 -2.31 -6.90
C ARG A 22 -15.69 -2.90 -8.24
N SER A 23 -16.78 -2.36 -8.78
CA SER A 23 -17.25 -2.69 -10.13
C SER A 23 -16.35 -2.04 -11.18
N GLN A 24 -16.35 -2.58 -12.41
CA GLN A 24 -15.65 -1.94 -13.54
C GLN A 24 -16.13 -0.52 -13.80
N LYS A 25 -17.44 -0.26 -13.66
CA LYS A 25 -18.02 1.08 -13.81
C LYS A 25 -17.42 2.08 -12.82
N SER A 26 -17.37 1.70 -11.53
CA SER A 26 -16.77 2.56 -10.50
C SER A 26 -15.27 2.80 -10.71
N LEU A 27 -14.54 1.79 -11.19
CA LEU A 27 -13.10 1.91 -11.47
C LEU A 27 -12.84 2.84 -12.67
N LEU A 28 -13.70 2.76 -13.71
CA LEU A 28 -13.63 3.65 -14.87
C LEU A 28 -14.01 5.10 -14.53
N GLU A 29 -14.99 5.30 -13.64
CA GLU A 29 -15.35 6.63 -13.14
C GLU A 29 -14.20 7.22 -12.31
N GLU A 30 -13.58 6.41 -11.44
CA GLU A 30 -12.39 6.78 -10.65
C GLU A 30 -11.23 7.21 -11.56
N GLU A 31 -10.95 6.45 -12.62
CA GLU A 31 -9.92 6.75 -13.63
C GLU A 31 -10.19 8.07 -14.35
N LYS A 32 -11.43 8.30 -14.82
CA LYS A 32 -11.82 9.55 -15.51
C LYS A 32 -11.66 10.78 -14.61
N SER A 33 -12.04 10.67 -13.34
CA SER A 33 -11.86 11.77 -12.38
C SER A 33 -10.38 12.07 -12.11
N GLN A 34 -9.48 11.09 -12.22
CA GLN A 34 -8.04 11.32 -12.09
C GLN A 34 -7.45 12.03 -13.33
N GLU A 35 -7.86 11.61 -14.53
CA GLU A 35 -7.41 12.24 -15.79
C GLU A 35 -7.78 13.72 -15.87
N GLN A 36 -8.99 14.09 -15.41
CA GLN A 36 -9.44 15.48 -15.37
C GLN A 36 -8.62 16.36 -14.41
N ASN A 37 -8.06 15.78 -13.35
CA ASN A 37 -7.24 16.49 -12.36
C ASN A 37 -5.75 16.53 -12.75
N GLN A 38 -5.30 15.78 -13.75
CA GLN A 38 -3.89 15.65 -14.16
C GLN A 38 -3.55 16.33 -15.50
N ALA A 39 -4.41 17.21 -16.02
CA ALA A 39 -4.22 17.90 -17.30
C ALA A 39 -2.95 18.77 -17.42
N THR A 40 -2.07 18.81 -16.41
CA THR A 40 -0.88 19.68 -16.35
C THR A 40 0.47 19.01 -16.10
N HIS A 41 0.60 17.68 -16.07
CA HIS A 41 1.92 17.05 -15.90
C HIS A 41 2.11 15.83 -16.83
N LYS A 42 2.47 16.08 -18.09
CA LYS A 42 3.06 15.05 -18.96
C LYS A 42 4.55 14.96 -18.67
N GLU A 43 4.93 14.17 -17.67
CA GLU A 43 6.33 13.85 -17.43
C GLU A 43 6.77 12.75 -18.41
N ASN A 44 7.71 13.09 -19.30
CA ASN A 44 8.38 12.14 -20.18
C ASN A 44 9.43 11.36 -19.38
N THR A 45 9.00 10.55 -18.41
CA THR A 45 9.90 9.64 -17.71
C THR A 45 10.01 8.36 -18.55
N PRO A 46 11.22 7.89 -18.92
CA PRO A 46 11.36 6.67 -19.68
C PRO A 46 10.69 5.52 -18.91
N LYS A 47 9.71 4.88 -19.56
CA LYS A 47 8.95 3.76 -19.02
C LYS A 47 9.93 2.66 -18.63
N ASN A 48 10.30 2.59 -17.37
CA ASN A 48 11.21 1.56 -16.87
C ASN A 48 10.52 0.21 -17.04
N THR A 49 10.93 -0.54 -18.06
CA THR A 49 10.27 -1.78 -18.49
C THR A 49 10.35 -2.89 -17.44
N SER A 50 11.20 -2.76 -16.41
CA SER A 50 11.37 -3.73 -15.33
C SER A 50 10.43 -3.52 -14.14
N ARG A 51 9.69 -2.40 -14.08
CA ARG A 51 8.83 -2.05 -12.95
C ARG A 51 7.36 -2.00 -13.33
N GLN A 52 6.50 -2.17 -12.34
CA GLN A 52 5.05 -1.99 -12.41
C GLN A 52 4.64 -1.06 -11.26
N VAL A 53 3.87 -0.03 -11.56
CA VAL A 53 3.22 0.78 -10.52
C VAL A 53 1.87 0.15 -10.19
N VAL A 54 1.63 -0.08 -8.91
CA VAL A 54 0.37 -0.59 -8.35
C VAL A 54 -0.24 0.44 -7.43
N ILE A 55 -1.57 0.61 -7.53
CA ILE A 55 -2.34 1.60 -6.78
C ILE A 55 -3.34 0.87 -5.88
N PHE A 56 -3.33 1.22 -4.60
CA PHE A 56 -4.28 0.69 -3.60
C PHE A 56 -4.81 1.80 -2.70
N GLU A 57 -5.98 1.58 -2.13
CA GLU A 57 -6.56 2.43 -1.07
C GLU A 57 -6.10 1.89 0.29
N ASP A 58 -5.47 2.75 1.09
CA ASP A 58 -5.22 2.44 2.49
C ASP A 58 -6.54 2.48 3.26
N SER A 59 -6.89 1.37 3.89
CA SER A 59 -8.14 1.21 4.63
C SER A 59 -8.27 2.11 5.86
N ILE A 60 -7.15 2.59 6.43
CA ILE A 60 -7.17 3.41 7.64
C ILE A 60 -7.39 4.88 7.28
N SER A 61 -6.57 5.43 6.38
CA SER A 61 -6.67 6.85 6.00
C SER A 61 -7.66 7.12 4.86
N GLY A 62 -8.04 6.10 4.09
CA GLY A 62 -8.80 6.25 2.84
C GLY A 62 -7.98 6.82 1.68
N ASN A 63 -6.69 7.11 1.90
CA ASN A 63 -5.81 7.65 0.86
C ASN A 63 -5.40 6.58 -0.14
N ARG A 64 -5.19 6.99 -1.39
CA ARG A 64 -4.63 6.11 -2.43
C ARG A 64 -3.13 6.26 -2.52
N PHE A 65 -2.43 5.13 -2.53
CA PHE A 65 -0.99 5.04 -2.64
C PHE A 65 -0.59 4.33 -3.92
N GLY A 66 0.34 4.92 -4.66
CA GLY A 66 0.98 4.31 -5.82
C GLY A 66 2.38 3.83 -5.46
N VAL A 67 2.65 2.53 -5.62
CA VAL A 67 3.96 1.94 -5.31
C VAL A 67 4.56 1.34 -6.57
N SER A 68 5.78 1.74 -6.89
CA SER A 68 6.55 1.13 -7.97
C SER A 68 7.27 -0.12 -7.46
N ILE A 69 6.96 -1.30 -7.99
CA ILE A 69 7.60 -2.58 -7.65
C ILE A 69 8.23 -3.22 -8.88
N SER A 70 9.16 -4.16 -8.70
CA SER A 70 9.67 -4.94 -9.84
C SER A 70 8.54 -5.80 -10.42
N LYS A 71 8.58 -6.03 -11.74
CA LYS A 71 7.62 -6.93 -12.40
C LYS A 71 7.66 -8.35 -11.85
N GLU A 72 8.85 -8.82 -11.46
CA GLU A 72 9.02 -10.11 -10.78
C GLU A 72 8.21 -10.17 -9.48
N ASN A 73 8.35 -9.17 -8.62
CA ASN A 73 7.59 -9.12 -7.36
C ASN A 73 6.09 -8.93 -7.60
N PHE A 74 5.71 -8.25 -8.70
CA PHE A 74 4.31 -8.13 -9.11
C PHE A 74 3.70 -9.44 -9.63
N GLN A 75 4.48 -10.37 -10.18
CA GLN A 75 3.91 -11.67 -10.60
C GLN A 75 3.47 -12.52 -9.41
N ARG A 76 4.16 -12.43 -8.27
CA ARG A 76 3.83 -13.22 -7.07
C ARG A 76 2.36 -13.08 -6.63
N PRO A 77 1.78 -11.87 -6.47
CA PRO A 77 0.36 -11.75 -6.19
C PRO A 77 -0.52 -12.17 -7.37
N LYS A 78 -0.11 -11.93 -8.62
CA LYS A 78 -0.89 -12.38 -9.80
C LYS A 78 -1.04 -13.90 -9.89
N GLU A 79 -0.07 -14.66 -9.38
CA GLU A 79 -0.13 -16.13 -9.31
C GLU A 79 -1.07 -16.65 -8.22
N LYS A 80 -1.50 -15.80 -7.27
CA LYS A 80 -2.27 -16.19 -6.08
C LYS A 80 -3.69 -15.65 -6.06
N PHE A 81 -3.92 -14.48 -6.65
CA PHE A 81 -5.21 -13.81 -6.63
C PHE A 81 -5.88 -13.82 -7.99
N ASP A 82 -7.21 -13.77 -8.01
CA ASP A 82 -7.98 -13.69 -9.24
C ASP A 82 -7.56 -12.47 -10.09
N SER A 83 -7.49 -12.66 -11.40
CA SER A 83 -7.26 -11.60 -12.38
C SER A 83 -8.21 -10.40 -12.23
N SER A 84 -9.45 -10.60 -11.77
CA SER A 84 -10.44 -9.53 -11.52
C SER A 84 -10.02 -8.55 -10.43
N ASN A 85 -9.06 -8.94 -9.59
CA ASN A 85 -8.48 -8.09 -8.54
C ASN A 85 -7.42 -7.11 -9.09
N PHE A 86 -7.12 -7.15 -10.39
CA PHE A 86 -6.12 -6.29 -11.05
C PHE A 86 -6.75 -5.51 -12.20
N TYR A 87 -7.09 -4.25 -11.98
CA TYR A 87 -7.62 -3.37 -13.03
C TYR A 87 -6.49 -2.56 -13.66
N ALA A 88 -6.25 -2.76 -14.96
CA ALA A 88 -5.27 -1.99 -15.70
C ALA A 88 -5.85 -0.63 -16.11
N LEU A 89 -5.22 0.44 -15.62
CA LEU A 89 -5.51 1.81 -16.03
C LEU A 89 -4.90 2.05 -17.42
N LYS A 90 -5.50 2.96 -18.19
CA LYS A 90 -5.02 3.39 -19.52
C LYS A 90 -3.61 3.96 -19.49
N SER A 91 -3.26 4.61 -18.38
CA SER A 91 -1.92 5.14 -18.10
C SER A 91 -0.87 4.04 -17.85
N GLY A 92 -1.31 2.80 -17.58
CA GLY A 92 -0.46 1.61 -17.47
C GLY A 92 -0.14 1.16 -16.04
N GLU A 93 -0.60 1.90 -15.02
CA GLU A 93 -0.62 1.43 -13.64
C GLU A 93 -1.72 0.37 -13.43
N ILE A 94 -1.56 -0.42 -12.36
CA ILE A 94 -2.54 -1.44 -11.97
C ILE A 94 -3.24 -0.98 -10.70
N ARG A 95 -4.54 -0.74 -10.78
CA ARG A 95 -5.41 -0.51 -9.63
C ARG A 95 -5.78 -1.87 -9.00
N LEU A 96 -5.32 -2.10 -7.77
CA LEU A 96 -5.66 -3.27 -6.99
C LEU A 96 -7.12 -3.22 -6.53
N ASN A 97 -7.79 -4.36 -6.45
CA ASN A 97 -9.19 -4.46 -6.07
C ASN A 97 -9.45 -5.73 -5.22
N GLY A 98 -10.54 -5.77 -4.47
CA GLY A 98 -10.95 -6.98 -3.77
C GLY A 98 -9.88 -7.50 -2.80
N GLU A 99 -9.58 -8.79 -2.89
CA GLU A 99 -8.70 -9.49 -1.94
C GLU A 99 -7.24 -9.04 -2.02
N VAL A 100 -6.72 -8.76 -3.22
CA VAL A 100 -5.33 -8.32 -3.33
C VAL A 100 -5.13 -6.92 -2.77
N GLU A 101 -6.14 -6.04 -2.89
CA GLU A 101 -6.10 -4.72 -2.23
C GLU A 101 -6.14 -4.88 -0.72
N ALA A 102 -7.03 -5.73 -0.19
CA ALA A 102 -7.08 -5.99 1.25
C ALA A 102 -5.77 -6.59 1.78
N TYR A 103 -5.15 -7.51 1.05
CA TYR A 103 -3.86 -8.10 1.41
C TYR A 103 -2.74 -7.04 1.46
N VAL A 104 -2.58 -6.25 0.40
CA VAL A 104 -1.53 -5.22 0.33
C VAL A 104 -1.81 -4.09 1.32
N GLY A 105 -3.06 -3.63 1.41
CA GLY A 105 -3.49 -2.59 2.34
C GLY A 105 -3.36 -3.00 3.80
N GLY A 106 -3.60 -4.27 4.13
CA GLY A 106 -3.38 -4.84 5.46
C GLY A 106 -1.91 -4.79 5.87
N TRP A 107 -1.01 -5.30 5.02
CA TRP A 107 0.44 -5.22 5.27
C TRP A 107 0.94 -3.78 5.36
N PHE A 108 0.46 -2.91 4.45
CA PHE A 108 0.81 -1.50 4.49
C PHE A 108 0.35 -0.88 5.81
N GLY A 109 -0.90 -1.09 6.21
CA GLY A 109 -1.44 -0.51 7.44
C GLY A 109 -0.72 -1.01 8.69
N GLU A 110 -0.40 -2.31 8.76
CA GLU A 110 0.38 -2.88 9.85
C GLU A 110 1.74 -2.20 9.99
N ILE A 111 2.48 -2.06 8.89
CA ILE A 111 3.81 -1.44 8.89
C ILE A 111 3.72 0.08 9.15
N ALA A 112 2.83 0.76 8.44
CA ALA A 112 2.68 2.20 8.47
C ALA A 112 2.25 2.72 9.85
N TYR A 113 1.27 2.04 10.46
CA TYR A 113 0.58 2.53 11.65
C TYR A 113 0.91 1.74 12.91
N ASN A 114 0.74 0.41 12.91
CA ASN A 114 0.97 -0.40 14.12
C ASN A 114 2.45 -0.49 14.46
N MET A 115 3.32 -0.69 13.46
CA MET A 115 4.78 -0.68 13.64
C MET A 115 5.36 0.74 13.62
N GLY A 116 4.55 1.77 13.39
CA GLY A 116 4.95 3.18 13.45
C GLY A 116 5.91 3.62 12.34
N ALA A 117 5.99 2.93 11.20
CA ALA A 117 6.92 3.27 10.12
C ALA A 117 6.76 4.72 9.63
N LEU A 118 5.53 5.22 9.51
CA LEU A 118 5.30 6.61 9.07
C LEU A 118 5.81 7.66 10.06
N GLN A 119 5.85 7.31 11.35
CA GLN A 119 6.39 8.19 12.39
C GLN A 119 7.92 8.13 12.45
N ALA A 120 8.48 6.95 12.15
CA ALA A 120 9.92 6.71 12.14
C ALA A 120 10.61 7.32 10.90
N ASP A 121 9.98 7.26 9.73
CA ASP A 121 10.45 7.86 8.48
C ASP A 121 10.15 9.37 8.45
N LYS A 122 11.03 10.15 9.08
CA LYS A 122 10.85 11.59 9.32
C LYS A 122 11.01 12.41 8.05
N ASP A 123 11.92 11.98 7.18
CA ASP A 123 12.15 12.66 5.90
C ASP A 123 11.24 12.15 4.77
N LYS A 124 10.47 11.08 5.03
CA LYS A 124 9.46 10.50 4.14
C LYS A 124 10.06 9.95 2.84
N ASN A 125 11.30 9.46 2.91
CA ASN A 125 11.99 8.92 1.75
C ASN A 125 11.72 7.41 1.53
N GLY A 126 10.96 6.77 2.43
CA GLY A 126 10.61 5.35 2.38
C GLY A 126 11.72 4.41 2.86
N LYS A 127 12.74 4.92 3.55
CA LYS A 127 13.85 4.16 4.13
C LYS A 127 14.11 4.66 5.53
N PHE A 128 14.64 3.78 6.38
CA PHE A 128 15.07 4.17 7.72
C PHE A 128 16.58 4.42 7.72
N SER A 129 16.98 5.67 7.89
CA SER A 129 18.35 6.09 8.19
C SER A 129 18.79 5.58 9.57
N GLN A 130 20.10 5.69 9.89
CA GLN A 130 20.58 5.30 11.22
C GLN A 130 20.01 6.24 12.29
N GLU A 131 19.89 7.51 11.97
CA GLU A 131 19.32 8.55 12.81
C GLU A 131 17.84 8.26 13.12
N GLU A 132 17.06 7.81 12.13
CA GLU A 132 15.64 7.45 12.29
C GLU A 132 15.44 6.17 13.11
N LYS A 133 16.33 5.19 12.98
CA LYS A 133 16.29 3.97 13.82
C LYS A 133 16.62 4.26 15.28
N SER A 134 17.44 5.28 15.54
CA SER A 134 17.93 5.61 16.89
C SER A 134 16.93 6.46 17.68
N ALA A 135 16.01 7.14 17.01
CA ALA A 135 15.10 8.11 17.63
C ALA A 135 13.99 7.50 18.50
N ASN A 136 13.75 6.19 18.41
CA ASN A 136 12.72 5.48 19.19
C ASN A 136 13.29 4.72 20.42
N GLN A 137 14.55 4.97 20.80
CA GLN A 137 15.14 4.47 22.03
C GLN A 137 15.23 5.61 23.06
N LYS A 138 14.14 5.89 23.77
CA LYS A 138 14.14 6.70 25.00
C LYS A 138 13.26 6.05 26.05
#